data_AF-A0A924QX94-F1
#
_entry.id   AF-A0A924QX94-F1
#
_cell.length_a   1.000
_cell.length_b   1.000
_cell.length_c   1.000
_cell.angle_alpha   90.00
_cell.angle_beta   90.00
_cell.angle_gamma   90.00
#
_symmetry.space_group_name_H-M   'P 1'
#
loop_
_entity.id
_entity.type
_entity.pdbx_description
1 polymer ?
#
loop_
_entity_poly.entity_id
_entity_poly.type
_entity_poly.pdbx_seq_one_letter_code
_entity_poly.pdbx_strand_id
1 'polypeptide(L)'
;MSNFYDPWQHAIQLFFTRVLQFVGLSVLLGLFAWAVLLHWYFTASWADLVRWSWDVARSGDRHWHGVFALCMVIASILVGWLFTTIILLSRLQSGERHHRGPRVVKHAGK
;
A
#
# COMPACT_ATOMS: atom_id res chain seq x y z
N MET A 1 -17.28 -34.71 -0.17
CA MET A 1 -17.65 -33.36 0.31
C MET A 1 -17.31 -32.38 -0.79
N SER A 2 -18.31 -31.89 -1.52
CA SER A 2 -18.12 -30.92 -2.60
C SER A 2 -17.68 -29.58 -2.00
N ASN A 3 -16.43 -29.18 -2.23
CA ASN A 3 -15.98 -27.81 -2.04
C ASN A 3 -16.74 -26.92 -3.02
N PHE A 4 -17.94 -26.48 -2.62
CA PHE A 4 -18.64 -25.40 -3.31
C PHE A 4 -17.78 -24.16 -3.13
N TYR A 5 -17.13 -23.73 -4.23
CA TYR A 5 -16.45 -22.45 -4.28
C TYR A 5 -17.52 -21.37 -4.16
N ASP A 6 -17.57 -20.68 -3.03
CA ASP A 6 -18.41 -19.49 -2.87
C ASP A 6 -17.65 -18.28 -3.44
N PRO A 7 -18.01 -17.79 -4.65
CA PRO A 7 -17.31 -16.67 -5.27
C PRO A 7 -17.44 -15.38 -4.46
N TRP A 8 -18.51 -15.23 -3.68
CA TRP A 8 -18.74 -14.03 -2.88
C TRP A 8 -17.84 -13.98 -1.67
N GLN A 9 -17.70 -15.10 -0.95
CA GLN A 9 -16.80 -15.18 0.19
C GLN A 9 -15.34 -14.93 -0.23
N HIS A 10 -14.91 -15.49 -1.37
CA HIS A 10 -13.57 -15.26 -1.89
C HIS A 10 -13.35 -13.79 -2.31
N ALA A 11 -14.33 -13.17 -2.99
CA ALA A 11 -14.25 -11.76 -3.38
C ALA A 11 -14.19 -10.83 -2.17
N ILE A 12 -14.98 -11.10 -1.13
CA ILE A 12 -15.00 -10.34 0.13
C ILE A 12 -13.63 -10.43 0.81
N GLN A 13 -13.07 -11.62 0.94
CA GLN A 13 -11.75 -11.82 1.56
C GLN A 13 -10.65 -11.05 0.81
N LEU A 14 -10.65 -11.10 -0.52
CA LEU A 14 -9.71 -10.34 -1.35
C LEU A 14 -9.86 -8.83 -1.17
N PHE A 15 -11.10 -8.33 -1.12
CA PHE A 15 -11.38 -6.91 -0.89
C PHE A 15 -10.81 -6.45 0.45
N PHE A 16 -11.15 -7.13 1.55
CA PHE A 16 -10.66 -6.76 2.88
C PHE A 16 -9.14 -6.87 2.99
N THR A 17 -8.54 -7.90 2.41
CA THR A 17 -7.08 -8.06 2.40
C THR A 17 -6.41 -6.89 1.68
N ARG A 18 -6.95 -6.45 0.55
CA ARG A 18 -6.42 -5.30 -0.21
C ARG A 18 -6.63 -3.97 0.51
N VAL A 19 -7.78 -3.77 1.15
CA VAL A 19 -8.05 -2.58 1.97
C VAL A 19 -7.08 -2.53 3.15
N LEU A 20 -6.88 -3.65 3.84
CA LEU A 20 -5.94 -3.72 4.96
C LEU A 20 -4.50 -3.47 4.52
N GLN A 21 -4.08 -4.02 3.38
CA GLN A 21 -2.77 -3.75 2.78
C GLN A 21 -2.62 -2.27 2.40
N PHE A 22 -3.64 -1.67 1.80
CA PHE A 22 -3.64 -0.26 1.43
C PHE A 22 -3.50 0.64 2.66
N VAL A 23 -4.34 0.43 3.68
CA VAL A 23 -4.31 1.20 4.92
C VAL A 23 -2.98 0.99 5.64
N GLY A 24 -2.53 -0.25 5.79
CA GLY A 24 -1.27 -0.59 6.45
C GLY A 24 -0.06 0.07 5.77
N LEU A 25 0.04 -0.03 4.44
CA LEU A 25 1.13 0.61 3.69
C LEU A 25 1.06 2.14 3.76
N SER A 26 -0.14 2.72 3.71
CA SER A 26 -0.31 4.18 3.78
C SER A 26 0.12 4.72 5.14
N VAL A 27 -0.25 4.02 6.23
CA VAL A 27 0.18 4.38 7.59
C VAL A 27 1.69 4.22 7.75
N LEU A 28 2.26 3.09 7.31
CA LEU A 28 3.71 2.85 7.42
C LEU A 28 4.51 3.89 6.64
N LEU A 29 4.10 4.19 5.40
CA LEU A 29 4.76 5.19 4.56
C LEU A 29 4.60 6.60 5.12
N GLY A 30 3.43 6.94 5.66
CA GLY A 30 3.18 8.23 6.31
C GLY A 30 4.01 8.42 7.57
N LEU A 31 4.10 7.41 8.43
CA LEU A 31 4.97 7.41 9.61
C LEU A 31 6.45 7.48 9.24
N PHE A 32 6.86 6.79 8.17
CA PHE A 32 8.22 6.86 7.67
C PHE A 32 8.56 8.27 7.15
N ALA A 33 7.67 8.87 6.34
CA ALA A 33 7.83 10.24 5.86
C ALA A 33 7.90 11.25 7.02
N TRP A 34 7.06 11.07 8.03
CA TRP A 34 7.10 11.86 9.25
C TRP A 34 8.42 11.73 10.01
N ALA A 35 8.91 10.50 10.20
CA ALA A 35 10.19 10.23 10.86
C ALA A 35 11.38 10.85 10.10
N VAL A 36 11.39 10.75 8.77
CA VAL A 36 12.41 11.38 7.91
C VAL A 36 12.35 12.91 8.03
N LEU A 37 11.16 13.50 8.04
CA LEU A 37 10.98 14.94 8.18
C LEU A 37 11.52 15.44 9.53
N LEU A 38 11.17 14.76 10.62
CA LEU A 38 11.69 15.08 11.95
C LEU A 38 13.21 14.89 12.04
N HIS A 39 13.75 13.82 11.45
CA HIS A 39 15.19 13.59 11.43
C HIS A 39 15.91 14.72 10.69
N TRP A 40 15.38 15.15 9.55
CA TRP A 40 16.02 16.21 8.76
C TRP A 40 15.92 17.58 9.43
N TYR A 41 14.77 17.91 10.03
CA TYR A 41 14.54 19.22 10.62
C TYR A 41 15.26 19.40 11.98
N PHE A 42 15.30 18.35 12.80
CA PHE A 42 15.86 18.41 14.15
C PHE A 42 17.20 17.70 14.30
N THR A 43 17.76 17.08 13.24
CA THR A 43 18.93 16.19 13.32
C THR A 43 18.77 15.10 14.39
N ALA A 44 17.52 14.71 14.66
CA ALA A 44 17.16 13.93 15.83
C ALA A 44 17.66 12.48 15.70
N SER A 45 18.19 11.93 16.79
CA SER A 45 18.52 10.50 16.85
C SER A 45 17.23 9.66 16.78
N TRP A 46 17.33 8.39 16.35
CA TRP A 46 16.14 7.51 16.27
C TRP A 46 15.40 7.35 17.60
N ALA A 47 16.11 7.44 18.73
CA ALA A 47 15.51 7.41 20.06
C ALA A 47 14.70 8.68 20.37
N ASP A 48 15.18 9.83 19.89
CA ASP A 48 14.49 11.10 20.05
C ASP A 48 13.26 11.17 19.16
N LEU A 49 13.29 10.61 17.95
CA LEU A 49 12.12 10.58 17.05
C LEU A 49 10.86 10.02 17.71
N VAL A 50 10.99 8.97 18.51
CA VAL A 50 9.84 8.36 19.21
C VAL A 50 9.27 9.30 20.27
N ARG A 51 10.15 9.95 21.05
CA ARG A 51 9.74 10.94 22.06
C ARG A 51 9.11 12.17 21.41
N TRP A 52 9.75 12.72 20.38
CA TRP A 52 9.24 13.90 19.68
C TRP A 52 7.92 13.63 18.97
N SER A 53 7.74 12.44 18.41
CA SER A 53 6.44 12.03 17.84
C SER A 53 5.35 12.01 18.91
N TRP A 54 5.67 11.50 20.11
CA TRP A 54 4.74 11.46 21.24
C TRP A 54 4.44 12.84 21.83
N ASP A 55 5.47 13.68 21.92
CA ASP A 55 5.36 15.04 22.43
C ASP A 55 4.59 15.95 21.45
N VAL A 56 4.77 15.78 20.14
CA VAL A 56 3.95 16.44 19.11
C VAL A 56 2.50 15.96 19.17
N ALA A 57 2.25 14.67 19.40
CA ALA A 57 0.89 14.16 19.57
C ALA A 57 0.19 14.74 20.82
N ARG A 58 0.97 15.07 21.86
CA ARG A 58 0.48 15.73 23.09
C ARG A 58 0.47 17.25 23.03
N SER A 59 1.24 17.86 22.14
CA SER A 59 1.30 19.31 22.02
C SER A 59 0.00 19.83 21.40
N GLY A 60 -0.45 20.99 21.87
CA GLY A 60 -1.58 21.70 21.26
C GLY A 60 -1.22 22.43 19.95
N ASP A 61 -0.03 22.18 19.41
CA ASP A 61 0.47 22.91 18.25
C ASP A 61 -0.16 22.36 16.96
N ARG A 62 -1.22 23.05 16.53
CA ARG A 62 -2.03 22.68 15.35
C ARG A 62 -1.21 22.63 14.07
N HIS A 63 -0.09 23.35 13.98
CA HIS A 63 0.78 23.33 12.81
C HIS A 63 1.42 21.96 12.61
N TRP A 64 1.98 21.38 13.66
CA TRP A 64 2.63 20.07 13.59
C TRP A 64 1.63 18.94 13.36
N HIS A 65 0.42 19.03 13.91
CA HIS A 65 -0.66 18.10 13.56
C HIS A 65 -1.06 18.21 12.09
N GLY A 66 -1.09 19.43 11.54
CA GLY A 66 -1.33 19.66 10.11
C GLY A 66 -0.25 19.04 9.21
N VAL A 67 1.02 19.21 9.58
CA VAL A 67 2.14 18.60 8.84
C VAL A 67 2.09 17.08 8.91
N PHE A 68 1.81 16.51 10.07
CA PHE A 68 1.61 15.07 10.22
C PHE A 68 0.46 14.55 9.34
N ALA A 69 -0.69 15.23 9.36
CA ALA A 69 -1.83 14.88 8.52
C ALA A 69 -1.47 14.94 7.01
N LEU A 70 -0.71 15.95 6.59
CA LEU A 70 -0.20 16.05 5.22
C LEU A 70 0.70 14.87 4.85
N CYS A 71 1.60 14.42 5.74
CA CYS A 71 2.41 13.22 5.51
C CYS A 71 1.52 11.99 5.27
N MET A 72 0.46 11.81 6.05
CA MET A 72 -0.47 10.68 5.90
C MET A 72 -1.28 10.76 4.60
N VAL A 73 -1.72 11.96 4.20
CA VAL A 73 -2.44 12.17 2.94
C VAL A 73 -1.54 11.90 1.74
N ILE A 74 -0.32 12.44 1.73
CA ILE A 74 0.66 12.21 0.67
C ILE A 74 0.98 10.73 0.55
N ALA A 75 1.22 10.04 1.67
CA ALA A 75 1.46 8.61 1.68
C ALA A 75 0.28 7.83 1.09
N SER A 76 -0.96 8.18 1.44
CA SER A 76 -2.17 7.54 0.91
C SER A 76 -2.31 7.76 -0.61
N ILE A 77 -1.98 8.95 -1.11
CA ILE A 77 -1.98 9.25 -2.55
C ILE A 77 -0.91 8.43 -3.27
N LEU A 78 0.30 8.34 -2.73
CA LEU A 78 1.40 7.56 -3.31
C LEU A 78 1.07 6.07 -3.36
N VAL A 79 0.52 5.50 -2.27
CA VAL A 79 0.08 4.11 -2.25
C VAL A 79 -1.07 3.91 -3.25
N GLY A 80 -2.04 4.83 -3.32
CA GLY A 80 -3.12 4.76 -4.31
C GLY A 80 -2.60 4.77 -5.76
N TRP A 81 -1.63 5.64 -6.04
CA TRP A 81 -0.96 5.69 -7.32
C TRP A 81 -0.20 4.39 -7.63
N LEU A 82 0.52 3.83 -6.66
CA LEU A 82 1.20 2.54 -6.83
C LEU A 82 0.21 1.41 -7.18
N PHE A 83 -0.90 1.29 -6.44
CA PHE A 83 -1.92 0.28 -6.69
C PHE A 83 -2.56 0.44 -8.07
N THR A 84 -2.90 1.67 -8.48
CA THR A 84 -3.47 1.92 -9.81
C THR A 84 -2.48 1.58 -10.92
N THR A 85 -1.20 1.90 -10.73
CA THR A 85 -0.14 1.58 -11.70
C THR A 85 0.06 0.08 -11.83
N ILE A 86 0.10 -0.67 -10.73
CA ILE A 86 0.20 -2.14 -10.74
C ILE A 86 -1.00 -2.76 -11.45
N ILE A 87 -2.22 -2.28 -11.16
CA ILE A 87 -3.43 -2.77 -11.84
C ILE A 87 -3.37 -2.50 -13.34
N LEU A 88 -2.95 -1.31 -13.75
CA LEU A 88 -2.80 -0.97 -15.17
C LEU A 88 -1.78 -1.88 -15.87
N LEU A 89 -0.62 -2.09 -15.26
CA LEU A 89 0.42 -3.00 -15.77
C LEU A 89 -0.09 -4.46 -15.88
N SER A 90 -0.84 -4.93 -14.88
CA SER A 90 -1.41 -6.28 -14.91
C SER A 90 -2.44 -6.49 -16.03
N ARG A 91 -3.20 -5.43 -16.38
CA ARG A 91 -4.14 -5.44 -17.50
C ARG A 91 -3.42 -5.48 -18.83
N LEU A 92 -2.34 -4.71 -18.98
CA LEU A 92 -1.50 -4.73 -20.19
C LEU A 92 -0.91 -6.13 -20.43
N GLN A 93 -0.40 -6.78 -19.37
CA GLN A 93 0.13 -8.15 -19.46
C GLN A 93 -0.96 -9.20 -19.79
N SER A 94 -2.19 -9.02 -19.31
CA SER A 94 -3.31 -9.91 -19.66
C SER A 94 -3.81 -9.74 -21.09
N GLY A 95 -3.73 -8.51 -21.63
CA GLY A 95 -3.99 -8.24 -23.05
C GLY A 95 -2.97 -8.93 -23.96
N GLU A 96 -1.70 -8.98 -23.56
CA GLU A 96 -0.65 -9.66 -24.33
C GLU A 96 -0.84 -11.19 -24.37
N ARG A 97 -1.40 -11.78 -23.31
CA ARG A 97 -1.77 -13.21 -23.28
C ARG A 97 -2.92 -13.56 -24.23
N HIS A 98 -3.80 -12.63 -24.57
CA HIS A 98 -4.88 -12.87 -25.53
C HIS A 98 -4.38 -12.82 -26.98
N HIS A 99 -3.30 -12.10 -27.28
CA HIS A 99 -2.68 -12.10 -28.61
C HIS A 99 -1.77 -13.30 -28.86
N ARG A 100 -1.20 -13.88 -27.81
CA ARG A 100 -0.53 -15.19 -27.89
C ARG A 100 -1.60 -16.26 -27.71
N GLY A 101 -2.32 -16.56 -28.80
CA GLY A 101 -3.35 -17.60 -28.84
C GLY A 101 -2.92 -18.91 -28.16
N PRO A 102 -3.87 -19.79 -27.79
CA PRO A 102 -3.61 -20.95 -26.94
C PRO A 102 -2.37 -21.68 -27.44
N ARG A 103 -1.30 -21.68 -26.63
CA ARG A 103 -0.12 -22.48 -26.91
C ARG A 103 -0.60 -23.92 -26.85
N VAL A 104 -0.94 -24.47 -28.02
CA VAL A 104 -1.21 -25.88 -28.21
C VAL A 104 0.06 -26.59 -27.77
N VAL A 105 0.05 -27.09 -26.54
CA VAL A 105 1.05 -28.02 -26.07
C VAL A 105 0.86 -29.25 -26.94
N LYS A 106 1.64 -29.34 -28.03
CA LYS A 106 1.76 -30.59 -28.76
C LYS A 106 2.37 -31.56 -27.76
N HIS A 107 1.54 -32.42 -27.20
CA HIS A 107 2.03 -33.63 -26.57
C HIS A 107 2.87 -34.33 -27.64
N ALA A 108 4.19 -34.26 -27.48
CA ALA A 108 5.11 -35.08 -28.25
C ALA A 108 4.72 -36.53 -27.93
N GLY A 109 4.15 -37.19 -28.93
CA GLY A 109 3.82 -38.61 -28.88
C GLY A 109 5.07 -39.42 -28.58
N LYS A 110 4.82 -40.51 -27.86
CA LYS A 110 5.76 -41.58 -27.51
C LYS A 110 6.59 -42.07 -28.68
#